data_AF-A0A955PL08-F1
#
_entry.id   AF-A0A955PL08-F1
#
_cell.length_a   1.000
_cell.length_b   1.000
_cell.length_c   1.000
_cell.angle_alpha   90.00
_cell.angle_beta   90.00
_cell.angle_gamma   90.00
#
_symmetry.space_group_name_H-M   'P 1'
#
loop_
_entity.id
_entity.type
_entity.pdbx_description
1 polymer ?
#
loop_
_entity_poly.entity_id
_entity_poly.type
_entity_poly.pdbx_seq_one_letter_code
_entity_poly.pdbx_strand_id
1 'polypeptide(L)'
;MFFKPSSQSESGEESDPYGGGLYRGYKSLLETAIRFRWITVAIVLALFFSALFGFGFLKNSFFPPSTRPQFMVDVWLPEGTHIRETEKALEGLEKHLLSYQNTKSVATHVGGGAARFLLTYAPEKTNSAYAQMLVDVFDYKQIDSMQKQIQDWMDNHMPDALAYTNKFRLGPGDGGKIQARFSGPDPTTLRNLVYEAMDIVEKDGGSQALRQNWRERVPVVRPVLAETQAARHGIQRTDVASALQAAFQGKTVGVFREGNTRSEDRIIPIVSRPSEEERLDVDNINDVQIYSPAADRMIPIRQVITHFETVYENQIVWRFNRRPTITIHCDPRTGEASELHGRIKEPFERLIPEKQAAGTLPDGYMMEWGGEYESSQKAQAGLSRSLPTFLMLMVLIVIMLFNNLRQPLIIWLTVPLALIGVAAGLLLFDQPFGFMALLGALSLSGMLIKNAIVLMDQINVNLAEGMKPYDAVVNSGVSRMLPVIMAAATTVLGMLPLLQDAFFIAMAVTIMFGLTFATVLTLLVVPTLYTIFYRIPSPK
;
A
#
# COMPACT_ATOMS: atom_id res chain seq x y z
N MET A 1 -46.70 5.74 20.05
CA MET A 1 -47.60 5.50 21.19
C MET A 1 -47.60 6.79 22.00
N PHE A 2 -48.69 7.55 21.90
CA PHE A 2 -48.86 8.89 22.46
C PHE A 2 -48.97 8.81 23.98
N PHE A 3 -48.13 9.55 24.72
CA PHE A 3 -48.31 9.73 26.15
C PHE A 3 -49.45 10.73 26.40
N LYS A 4 -50.51 10.22 27.01
CA LYS A 4 -51.62 10.99 27.58
C LYS A 4 -51.20 11.43 29.00
N PRO A 5 -51.38 12.68 29.42
CA PRO A 5 -51.10 13.07 30.79
C PRO A 5 -52.26 12.59 31.66
N SER A 6 -51.95 11.77 32.67
CA SER A 6 -52.87 11.48 33.77
C SER A 6 -52.70 12.60 34.80
N SER A 7 -53.83 13.20 35.18
CA SER A 7 -53.90 14.13 36.31
C SER A 7 -53.77 13.35 37.62
N GLN A 8 -52.90 13.78 38.53
CA GLN A 8 -53.18 13.80 39.97
C GLN A 8 -52.13 14.56 40.79
N SER A 9 -52.67 15.45 41.64
CA SER A 9 -52.22 15.90 42.97
C SER A 9 -50.86 16.59 43.14
N GLU A 10 -50.95 17.86 43.54
CA GLU A 10 -49.95 18.60 44.32
C GLU A 10 -49.64 17.88 45.65
N SER A 11 -48.34 17.62 45.88
CA SER A 11 -47.58 17.57 47.15
C SER A 11 -46.59 16.40 47.17
N GLY A 12 -45.29 16.73 47.24
CA GLY A 12 -44.21 15.77 47.45
C GLY A 12 -42.97 16.12 46.62
N GLU A 13 -41.91 16.52 47.31
CA GLU A 13 -40.50 16.64 46.89
C GLU A 13 -40.19 16.51 45.40
N GLU A 14 -39.63 17.57 44.80
CA GLU A 14 -38.93 17.48 43.52
C GLU A 14 -37.86 16.37 43.61
N SER A 15 -38.23 15.18 43.13
CA SER A 15 -37.32 14.06 42.98
C SER A 15 -36.21 14.51 42.03
N ASP A 16 -35.03 14.80 42.58
CA ASP A 16 -33.83 15.16 41.80
C ASP A 16 -33.70 14.18 40.62
N PRO A 17 -33.88 14.66 39.36
CA PRO A 17 -33.80 13.82 38.17
C PRO A 17 -32.45 13.09 38.04
N TYR A 18 -31.43 13.54 38.78
CA TYR A 18 -30.09 13.00 38.83
C TYR A 18 -29.75 12.26 40.15
N GLY A 19 -30.75 11.87 40.95
CA GLY A 19 -30.57 11.16 42.23
C GLY A 19 -30.24 9.65 42.13
N GLY A 20 -30.20 9.10 40.92
CA GLY A 20 -29.92 7.68 40.66
C GLY A 20 -28.51 7.22 41.09
N GLY A 21 -28.33 5.93 41.36
CA GLY A 21 -27.05 5.38 41.86
C GLY A 21 -25.85 5.62 40.94
N LEU A 22 -26.05 5.60 39.61
CA LEU A 22 -25.02 5.92 38.61
C LEU A 22 -24.56 7.38 38.70
N TYR A 23 -25.50 8.32 38.82
CA TYR A 23 -25.21 9.74 38.93
C TYR A 23 -24.49 10.08 40.25
N ARG A 24 -24.89 9.46 41.37
CA ARG A 24 -24.19 9.59 42.65
C ARG A 24 -22.77 9.05 42.62
N GLY A 25 -22.54 7.90 41.98
CA GLY A 25 -21.22 7.33 41.80
C GLY A 25 -20.29 8.24 40.98
N TYR A 26 -20.77 8.72 39.83
CA TYR A 26 -20.03 9.67 39.00
C TYR A 26 -19.78 11.01 39.71
N LYS A 27 -20.78 11.55 40.42
CA LYS A 27 -20.63 12.79 41.20
C LYS A 27 -19.49 12.65 42.22
N SER A 28 -19.48 11.56 42.98
CA SER A 28 -18.40 11.26 43.95
C SER A 28 -17.03 11.13 43.26
N LEU A 29 -16.96 10.46 42.12
CA LEU A 29 -15.75 10.33 41.31
C LEU A 29 -15.24 11.71 40.83
N LEU A 30 -16.14 12.55 40.34
CA LEU A 30 -15.85 13.89 39.84
C LEU A 30 -15.39 14.83 40.97
N GLU A 31 -16.08 14.83 42.10
CA GLU A 31 -15.69 15.60 43.29
C GLU A 31 -14.31 15.18 43.78
N THR A 32 -14.02 13.87 43.79
CA THR A 32 -12.69 13.34 44.14
C THR A 32 -11.63 13.80 43.15
N ALA A 33 -11.93 13.75 41.84
CA ALA A 33 -11.03 14.20 40.79
C ALA A 33 -10.72 15.70 40.88
N ILE A 34 -11.70 16.53 41.25
CA ILE A 34 -11.50 17.98 41.46
C ILE A 34 -10.73 18.24 42.77
N ARG A 35 -11.03 17.52 43.85
CA ARG A 35 -10.33 17.64 45.15
C ARG A 35 -8.85 17.33 45.00
N PHE A 36 -8.52 16.26 44.28
CA PHE A 36 -7.14 15.85 43.97
C PHE A 36 -6.68 16.27 42.57
N ARG A 37 -7.11 17.44 42.09
CA ARG A 37 -6.87 17.93 40.71
C ARG A 37 -5.45 17.76 40.16
N TRP A 38 -4.41 17.97 40.97
CA TRP A 38 -3.01 17.78 40.53
C TRP A 38 -2.63 16.32 40.34
N ILE A 39 -3.17 15.41 41.16
CA ILE A 39 -2.99 13.97 41.01
C ILE A 39 -3.75 13.50 39.77
N THR A 40 -4.98 13.98 39.56
CA THR A 40 -5.77 13.68 38.35
C THR A 40 -5.01 14.08 37.09
N VAL A 41 -4.44 15.29 37.04
CA VAL A 41 -3.62 15.75 35.91
C VAL A 41 -2.36 14.91 35.75
N ALA A 42 -1.68 14.55 36.84
CA ALA A 42 -0.49 13.70 36.79
C ALA A 42 -0.79 12.29 36.24
N ILE A 43 -1.90 11.67 36.66
CA ILE A 43 -2.36 10.37 36.14
C ILE A 43 -2.65 10.47 34.65
N VAL A 44 -3.36 11.51 34.22
CA VAL A 44 -3.70 11.71 32.81
C VAL A 44 -2.46 11.93 31.96
N LEU A 45 -1.48 12.70 32.44
CA LEU A 45 -0.19 12.88 31.76
C LEU A 45 0.60 11.56 31.71
N ALA A 46 0.61 10.78 32.80
CA ALA A 46 1.26 9.47 32.81
C ALA A 46 0.63 8.52 31.78
N LEU A 47 -0.70 8.48 31.68
CA LEU A 47 -1.42 7.72 30.66
C LEU A 47 -1.10 8.22 29.24
N PHE A 48 -1.01 9.53 29.05
CA PHE A 48 -0.64 10.14 27.77
C PHE A 48 0.77 9.74 27.33
N PHE A 49 1.77 9.85 28.21
CA PHE A 49 3.14 9.42 27.90
C PHE A 49 3.25 7.91 27.71
N SER A 50 2.50 7.11 28.47
CA SER A 50 2.38 5.67 28.24
C SER A 50 1.80 5.35 26.87
N ALA A 51 0.81 6.12 26.41
CA ALA A 51 0.24 5.95 25.08
C ALA A 51 1.24 6.34 23.98
N LEU A 52 1.99 7.43 24.15
CA LEU A 52 3.06 7.82 23.22
C LEU A 52 4.13 6.74 23.11
N PHE A 53 4.50 6.12 24.23
CA PHE A 53 5.41 4.97 24.22
C PHE A 53 4.78 3.76 23.51
N GLY A 54 3.51 3.47 23.80
CA GLY A 54 2.73 2.41 23.13
C GLY A 54 2.63 2.60 21.60
N PHE A 55 2.52 3.85 21.13
CA PHE A 55 2.51 4.20 19.71
C PHE A 55 3.78 3.74 18.98
N GLY A 56 4.92 3.67 19.67
CA GLY A 56 6.17 3.17 19.09
C GLY A 56 6.15 1.68 18.73
N PHE A 57 5.22 0.90 19.30
CA PHE A 57 5.05 -0.53 19.02
C PHE A 57 3.97 -0.81 17.97
N LEU A 58 3.25 0.21 17.50
CA LEU A 58 2.25 0.02 16.47
C LEU A 58 2.91 -0.23 15.12
N LYS A 59 2.44 -1.28 14.45
CA LYS A 59 2.79 -1.58 13.07
C LYS A 59 2.26 -0.46 12.16
N ASN A 60 2.99 -0.13 11.10
CA ASN A 60 2.55 0.85 10.11
C ASN A 60 2.22 0.14 8.79
N SER A 61 0.99 0.28 8.31
CA SER A 61 0.54 -0.31 7.05
C SER A 61 -0.34 0.68 6.31
N PHE A 62 -0.07 0.96 5.04
CA PHE A 62 -0.82 2.01 4.33
C PHE A 62 -2.26 1.58 4.02
N PHE A 63 -2.41 0.36 3.48
CA PHE A 63 -3.70 -0.28 3.22
C PHE A 63 -3.73 -1.70 3.79
N PRO A 64 -4.89 -2.15 4.32
CA PRO A 64 -5.03 -3.51 4.81
C PRO A 64 -4.98 -4.54 3.66
N PRO A 65 -4.66 -5.81 3.98
CA PRO A 65 -4.66 -6.88 2.99
C PRO A 65 -6.07 -7.10 2.42
N SER A 66 -6.15 -7.56 1.16
CA SER A 66 -7.43 -7.85 0.52
C SER A 66 -8.09 -9.09 1.11
N THR A 67 -9.42 -9.01 1.28
CA THR A 67 -10.31 -10.11 1.65
C THR A 67 -10.90 -10.84 0.45
N ARG A 68 -10.39 -10.55 -0.76
CA ARG A 68 -10.83 -11.23 -1.98
C ARG A 68 -10.47 -12.71 -1.89
N PRO A 69 -11.38 -13.64 -2.21
CA PRO A 69 -11.13 -15.08 -2.22
C PRO A 69 -10.35 -15.50 -3.47
N GLN A 70 -9.29 -14.75 -3.80
CA GLN A 70 -8.44 -14.97 -4.95
C GLN A 70 -7.04 -14.43 -4.63
N PHE A 71 -6.01 -15.10 -5.11
CA PHE A 71 -4.63 -14.61 -5.09
C PHE A 71 -3.93 -14.95 -6.40
N MET A 72 -2.73 -14.41 -6.58
CA MET A 72 -1.93 -14.57 -7.79
C MET A 72 -0.66 -15.35 -7.47
N VAL A 73 -0.22 -16.16 -8.43
CA VAL A 73 1.10 -16.77 -8.45
C VAL A 73 1.78 -16.33 -9.74
N ASP A 74 2.84 -15.56 -9.60
CA ASP A 74 3.63 -15.05 -10.71
C ASP A 74 4.88 -15.92 -10.86
N VAL A 75 5.16 -16.37 -12.07
CA VAL A 75 6.32 -17.22 -12.39
C VAL A 75 7.12 -16.58 -13.50
N TRP A 76 8.40 -16.35 -13.20
CA TRP A 76 9.36 -15.77 -14.13
C TRP A 76 10.52 -16.74 -14.35
N LEU A 77 10.58 -17.32 -15.55
CA LEU A 77 11.76 -18.07 -16.00
C LEU A 77 12.86 -17.11 -16.48
N PRO A 78 14.10 -17.59 -16.70
CA PRO A 78 15.17 -16.76 -17.25
C PRO A 78 14.74 -16.09 -18.55
N GLU A 79 15.08 -14.81 -18.75
CA GLU A 79 14.73 -14.10 -19.98
C GLU A 79 15.26 -14.82 -21.22
N GLY A 80 14.48 -14.76 -22.31
CA GLY A 80 14.75 -15.50 -23.54
C GLY A 80 14.20 -16.92 -23.57
N THR A 81 13.61 -17.41 -22.46
CA THR A 81 12.91 -18.70 -22.46
C THR A 81 11.75 -18.72 -23.46
N HIS A 82 11.67 -19.81 -24.24
CA HIS A 82 10.61 -20.00 -25.21
C HIS A 82 9.26 -20.27 -24.53
N ILE A 83 8.18 -19.68 -25.05
CA ILE A 83 6.85 -19.70 -24.40
C ILE A 83 6.32 -21.11 -24.09
N ARG A 84 6.64 -22.11 -24.94
CA ARG A 84 6.26 -23.51 -24.71
C ARG A 84 7.02 -24.17 -23.55
N GLU A 85 8.25 -23.74 -23.28
CA GLU A 85 8.98 -24.23 -22.10
C GLU A 85 8.41 -23.59 -20.83
N THR A 86 8.00 -22.32 -20.90
CA THR A 86 7.23 -21.67 -19.84
C THR A 86 5.92 -22.40 -19.55
N GLU A 87 5.16 -22.76 -20.59
CA GLU A 87 3.92 -23.55 -20.44
C GLU A 87 4.17 -24.89 -19.75
N LYS A 88 5.18 -25.66 -20.18
CA LYS A 88 5.53 -26.96 -19.57
C LYS A 88 5.96 -26.82 -18.10
N ALA A 89 6.73 -25.78 -17.77
CA ALA A 89 7.21 -25.55 -16.40
C ALA A 89 6.06 -25.35 -15.40
N LEU A 90 4.89 -24.91 -15.88
CA LEU A 90 3.71 -24.66 -15.07
C LEU A 90 2.87 -25.89 -14.77
N GLU A 91 2.97 -26.97 -15.56
CA GLU A 91 2.10 -28.15 -15.40
C GLU A 91 2.21 -28.76 -13.99
N GLY A 92 3.41 -28.79 -13.42
CA GLY A 92 3.65 -29.28 -12.06
C GLY A 92 3.03 -28.37 -10.99
N LEU A 93 3.18 -27.06 -11.16
CA LEU A 93 2.63 -26.05 -10.25
C LEU A 93 1.10 -26.04 -10.30
N GLU A 94 0.49 -26.14 -11.49
CA GLU A 94 -0.96 -26.18 -11.66
C GLU A 94 -1.57 -27.39 -10.94
N LYS A 95 -0.98 -28.59 -11.11
CA LYS A 95 -1.40 -29.80 -10.39
C LYS A 95 -1.25 -29.64 -8.87
N HIS A 96 -0.17 -29.01 -8.41
CA HIS A 96 0.04 -28.76 -6.99
C HIS A 96 -1.02 -27.80 -6.42
N LEU A 97 -1.32 -26.69 -7.12
CA LEU A 97 -2.34 -25.72 -6.71
C LEU A 97 -3.74 -26.33 -6.64
N LEU A 98 -4.09 -27.20 -7.59
CA LEU A 98 -5.38 -27.92 -7.62
C LEU A 98 -5.48 -29.01 -6.54
N SER A 99 -4.36 -29.46 -5.96
CA SER A 99 -4.39 -30.48 -4.92
C SER A 99 -4.89 -29.98 -3.55
N TYR A 100 -4.89 -28.66 -3.33
CA TYR A 100 -5.39 -28.06 -2.11
C TYR A 100 -6.93 -28.07 -2.06
N GLN A 101 -7.50 -28.55 -0.95
CA GLN A 101 -8.96 -28.62 -0.77
C GLN A 101 -9.64 -27.24 -0.83
N ASN A 102 -8.93 -26.18 -0.45
CA ASN A 102 -9.46 -24.81 -0.46
C ASN A 102 -9.37 -24.14 -1.85
N THR A 103 -8.71 -24.75 -2.84
CA THR A 103 -8.64 -24.22 -4.21
C THR A 103 -9.93 -24.56 -4.96
N LYS A 104 -10.58 -23.54 -5.51
CA LYS A 104 -11.80 -23.67 -6.32
C LYS A 104 -11.48 -23.81 -7.81
N SER A 105 -10.60 -22.96 -8.32
CA SER A 105 -10.19 -22.95 -9.72
C SER A 105 -8.83 -22.27 -9.88
N VAL A 106 -8.10 -22.64 -10.93
CA VAL A 106 -6.84 -22.01 -11.33
C VAL A 106 -6.98 -21.57 -12.77
N ALA A 107 -6.69 -20.31 -13.07
CA ALA A 107 -6.64 -19.77 -14.42
C ALA A 107 -5.20 -19.38 -14.79
N THR A 108 -4.60 -20.15 -15.69
CA THR A 108 -3.21 -19.98 -16.13
C THR A 108 -3.14 -19.06 -17.35
N HIS A 109 -2.28 -18.05 -17.27
CA HIS A 109 -1.99 -17.11 -18.35
C HIS A 109 -0.50 -17.19 -18.68
N VAL A 110 -0.16 -17.67 -19.87
CA VAL A 110 1.23 -17.82 -20.33
C VAL A 110 1.56 -16.72 -21.32
N GLY A 111 2.72 -16.08 -21.16
CA GLY A 111 3.18 -15.04 -22.07
C GLY A 111 2.74 -13.63 -21.69
N GLY A 112 2.04 -13.44 -20.58
CA GLY A 112 1.53 -12.14 -20.12
C GLY A 112 0.58 -12.27 -18.93
N GLY A 113 0.26 -11.15 -18.28
CA GLY A 113 -0.71 -11.14 -17.19
C GLY A 113 -2.15 -11.31 -17.68
N ALA A 114 -3.05 -11.71 -16.77
CA ALA A 114 -4.48 -11.73 -17.07
C ALA A 114 -4.98 -10.35 -17.54
N ALA A 115 -6.02 -10.31 -18.37
CA ALA A 115 -6.62 -9.05 -18.80
C ALA A 115 -7.11 -8.22 -17.60
N ARG A 116 -7.11 -6.89 -17.70
CA ARG A 116 -7.49 -6.04 -16.56
C ARG A 116 -8.96 -6.29 -16.15
N PHE A 117 -9.18 -6.80 -14.94
CA PHE A 117 -10.51 -7.02 -14.35
C PHE A 117 -10.74 -6.26 -13.02
N LEU A 118 -9.72 -5.59 -12.48
CA LEU A 118 -9.81 -4.69 -11.32
C LEU A 118 -9.08 -3.38 -11.59
N LEU A 119 -9.54 -2.30 -10.96
CA LEU A 119 -8.87 -0.99 -11.03
C LEU A 119 -7.45 -1.04 -10.46
N THR A 120 -7.25 -1.76 -9.35
CA THR A 120 -5.96 -1.90 -8.67
C THR A 120 -5.05 -2.95 -9.29
N TYR A 121 -5.54 -3.72 -10.26
CA TYR A 121 -4.75 -4.73 -10.96
C TYR A 121 -4.17 -4.14 -12.25
N ALA A 122 -2.85 -4.30 -12.43
CA ALA A 122 -2.13 -3.95 -13.63
C ALA A 122 -1.66 -5.24 -14.32
N PRO A 123 -2.16 -5.54 -15.53
CA PRO A 123 -1.66 -6.68 -16.31
C PRO A 123 -0.17 -6.53 -16.61
N GLU A 124 0.59 -7.58 -16.38
CA GLU A 124 1.97 -7.65 -16.82
C GLU A 124 2.04 -7.67 -18.34
N LYS A 125 3.08 -7.03 -18.90
CA LYS A 125 3.27 -6.96 -20.36
C LYS A 125 3.61 -8.32 -20.94
N THR A 126 3.45 -8.43 -22.26
CA THR A 126 3.78 -9.66 -22.97
C THR A 126 5.26 -10.00 -22.82
N ASN A 127 5.56 -11.18 -22.28
CA ASN A 127 6.90 -11.73 -22.14
C ASN A 127 6.82 -13.27 -22.19
N SER A 128 7.59 -13.91 -23.06
CA SER A 128 7.57 -15.36 -23.24
C SER A 128 8.06 -16.14 -22.02
N ALA A 129 8.91 -15.56 -21.19
CA ALA A 129 9.43 -16.17 -19.96
C ALA A 129 8.52 -15.94 -18.74
N TYR A 130 7.40 -15.25 -18.90
CA TYR A 130 6.47 -14.94 -17.84
C TYR A 130 5.19 -15.75 -17.93
N ALA A 131 4.68 -16.16 -16.77
CA ALA A 131 3.33 -16.63 -16.63
C ALA A 131 2.71 -16.21 -15.29
N GLN A 132 1.39 -16.16 -15.28
CA GLN A 132 0.60 -15.84 -14.10
C GLN A 132 -0.53 -16.83 -13.92
N MET A 133 -0.72 -17.30 -12.70
CA MET A 133 -1.87 -18.11 -12.30
C MET A 133 -2.75 -17.31 -11.35
N LEU A 134 -4.03 -17.21 -11.69
CA LEU A 134 -5.05 -16.70 -10.77
C LEU A 134 -5.68 -17.88 -10.05
N VAL A 135 -5.55 -17.90 -8.73
CA VAL A 135 -6.05 -18.99 -7.88
C VAL A 135 -7.26 -18.49 -7.12
N ASP A 136 -8.43 -19.03 -7.45
CA ASP A 136 -9.67 -18.81 -6.70
C ASP A 136 -9.73 -19.79 -5.53
N VAL A 137 -10.15 -19.30 -4.37
CA VAL A 137 -10.30 -20.12 -3.15
C VAL A 137 -11.71 -20.07 -2.59
N PHE A 138 -12.08 -21.06 -1.76
CA PHE A 138 -13.37 -21.05 -1.07
C PHE A 138 -13.38 -20.07 0.12
N ASP A 139 -12.30 -20.06 0.92
CA ASP A 139 -12.13 -19.16 2.06
C ASP A 139 -10.83 -18.34 1.93
N TYR A 140 -10.96 -17.01 1.94
CA TYR A 140 -9.83 -16.10 1.85
C TYR A 140 -8.93 -16.14 3.09
N LYS A 141 -9.45 -16.56 4.26
CA LYS A 141 -8.69 -16.61 5.52
C LYS A 141 -7.56 -17.62 5.49
N GLN A 142 -7.65 -18.63 4.63
CA GLN A 142 -6.63 -19.65 4.46
C GLN A 142 -5.52 -19.23 3.49
N ILE A 143 -5.69 -18.11 2.75
CA ILE A 143 -4.72 -17.68 1.73
C ILE A 143 -3.33 -17.49 2.35
N ASP A 144 -3.20 -16.89 3.53
CA ASP A 144 -1.87 -16.68 4.16
C ASP A 144 -1.12 -18.00 4.41
N SER A 145 -1.82 -19.01 4.91
CA SER A 145 -1.24 -20.34 5.14
C SER A 145 -0.90 -21.05 3.83
N MET A 146 -1.80 -20.96 2.84
CA MET A 146 -1.58 -21.55 1.52
C MET A 146 -0.40 -20.90 0.81
N GLN A 147 -0.31 -19.56 0.82
CA GLN A 147 0.78 -18.82 0.19
C GLN A 147 2.15 -19.24 0.73
N LYS A 148 2.27 -19.44 2.05
CA LYS A 148 3.50 -19.95 2.65
C LYS A 148 3.86 -21.34 2.14
N GLN A 149 2.91 -22.27 2.15
CA GLN A 149 3.13 -23.65 1.69
C GLN A 149 3.46 -23.72 0.19
N ILE A 150 2.76 -22.92 -0.63
CA ILE A 150 3.00 -22.83 -2.07
C ILE A 150 4.38 -22.19 -2.34
N GLN A 151 4.74 -21.13 -1.62
CA GLN A 151 6.06 -20.51 -1.73
C GLN A 151 7.18 -21.49 -1.37
N ASP A 152 7.05 -22.20 -0.25
CA ASP A 152 8.03 -23.21 0.16
C ASP A 152 8.14 -24.34 -0.88
N TRP A 153 7.03 -24.72 -1.53
CA TRP A 153 7.06 -25.71 -2.61
C TRP A 153 7.78 -25.18 -3.86
N MET A 154 7.47 -23.96 -4.30
CA MET A 154 8.09 -23.31 -5.45
C MET A 154 9.60 -23.12 -5.26
N ASP A 155 10.03 -22.65 -4.08
CA ASP A 155 11.43 -22.45 -3.72
C ASP A 155 12.24 -23.77 -3.83
N ASN A 156 11.60 -24.93 -3.61
CA ASN A 156 12.24 -26.26 -3.68
C ASN A 156 12.15 -26.95 -5.05
N HIS A 157 11.09 -26.71 -5.83
CA HIS A 157 10.82 -27.44 -7.08
C HIS A 157 11.12 -26.62 -8.34
N MET A 158 11.24 -25.29 -8.23
CA MET A 158 11.49 -24.38 -9.36
C MET A 158 12.71 -23.49 -9.10
N PRO A 159 13.90 -24.03 -8.83
CA PRO A 159 15.09 -23.23 -8.49
C PRO A 159 15.55 -22.30 -9.61
N ASP A 160 15.25 -22.64 -10.87
CA ASP A 160 15.58 -21.84 -12.04
C ASP A 160 14.56 -20.72 -12.31
N ALA A 161 13.47 -20.65 -11.55
CA ALA A 161 12.40 -19.68 -11.72
C ALA A 161 12.33 -18.71 -10.53
N LEU A 162 12.13 -17.42 -10.83
CA LEU A 162 11.64 -16.46 -9.85
C LEU A 162 10.12 -16.62 -9.76
N ALA A 163 9.66 -17.47 -8.85
CA ALA A 163 8.25 -17.71 -8.60
C ALA A 163 7.83 -17.14 -7.24
N TYR A 164 6.71 -16.41 -7.19
CA TYR A 164 6.21 -15.86 -5.95
C TYR A 164 4.69 -15.73 -5.90
N THR A 165 4.15 -15.82 -4.69
CA THR A 165 2.73 -15.59 -4.45
C THR A 165 2.45 -14.14 -4.05
N ASN A 166 1.32 -13.59 -4.51
CA ASN A 166 0.92 -12.22 -4.19
C ASN A 166 -0.59 -12.11 -4.00
N LYS A 167 -1.03 -11.25 -3.07
CA LYS A 167 -2.44 -10.95 -2.84
C LYS A 167 -2.86 -9.74 -3.65
N PHE A 168 -4.15 -9.66 -3.96
CA PHE A 168 -4.71 -8.41 -4.48
C PHE A 168 -4.60 -7.29 -3.45
N ARG A 169 -4.52 -6.06 -3.94
CA ARG A 169 -4.45 -4.85 -3.12
C ARG A 169 -5.77 -4.08 -3.23
N LEU A 170 -6.18 -3.49 -2.12
CA LEU A 170 -7.36 -2.63 -2.04
C LEU A 170 -7.06 -1.17 -2.43
N GLY A 171 -5.80 -0.76 -2.33
CA GLY A 171 -5.35 0.60 -2.63
C GLY A 171 -4.47 0.69 -3.89
N PRO A 172 -4.06 1.92 -4.26
CA PRO A 172 -3.11 2.15 -5.34
C PRO A 172 -1.73 1.60 -4.99
N GLY A 173 -1.08 0.99 -5.96
CA GLY A 173 0.29 0.47 -5.84
C GLY A 173 0.49 -0.67 -6.82
N ASP A 174 1.52 -0.57 -7.64
CA ASP A 174 1.89 -1.56 -8.67
C ASP A 174 3.17 -2.29 -8.26
N GLY A 175 3.40 -3.53 -8.72
CA GLY A 175 4.60 -4.32 -8.42
C GLY A 175 4.76 -4.68 -6.93
N GLY A 176 6.01 -4.82 -6.43
CA GLY A 176 6.30 -5.09 -5.01
C GLY A 176 5.88 -3.98 -4.04
N LYS A 177 5.63 -4.31 -2.77
CA LYS A 177 5.26 -3.37 -1.69
C LYS A 177 6.40 -2.40 -1.40
N ILE A 178 7.63 -2.90 -1.41
CA ILE A 178 8.84 -2.08 -1.30
C ILE A 178 9.49 -1.96 -2.68
N GLN A 179 9.86 -0.74 -3.05
CA GLN A 179 10.57 -0.48 -4.29
C GLN A 179 11.70 0.51 -4.09
N ALA A 180 12.84 0.25 -4.72
CA ALA A 180 13.95 1.20 -4.81
C ALA A 180 14.29 1.41 -6.28
N ARG A 181 14.21 2.66 -6.74
CA ARG A 181 14.48 3.05 -8.13
C ARG A 181 15.86 3.65 -8.22
N PHE A 182 16.76 2.97 -8.93
CA PHE A 182 18.08 3.48 -9.26
C PHE A 182 18.03 4.06 -10.67
N SER A 183 18.34 5.34 -10.82
CA SER A 183 18.39 6.00 -12.12
C SER A 183 19.80 6.48 -12.42
N GLY A 184 20.24 6.32 -13.67
CA GLY A 184 21.58 6.71 -14.08
C GLY A 184 21.79 6.61 -15.60
N PRO A 185 22.89 7.20 -16.12
CA PRO A 185 23.16 7.25 -17.56
C PRO A 185 23.71 5.95 -18.14
N ASP A 186 24.57 5.22 -17.42
CA ASP A 186 25.21 3.99 -17.92
C ASP A 186 24.48 2.72 -17.43
N PRO A 187 23.93 1.89 -18.35
CA PRO A 187 23.29 0.62 -18.04
C PRO A 187 24.13 -0.37 -17.24
N THR A 188 25.45 -0.41 -17.45
CA THR A 188 26.32 -1.42 -16.81
C THR A 188 26.58 -1.07 -15.35
N THR A 189 26.96 0.17 -15.09
CA THR A 189 27.10 0.71 -13.73
C THR A 189 25.78 0.61 -12.96
N LEU A 190 24.65 0.87 -13.61
CA LEU A 190 23.33 0.78 -12.99
C LEU A 190 23.00 -0.64 -12.53
N ARG A 191 23.32 -1.66 -13.34
CA ARG A 191 23.15 -3.07 -12.96
C ARG A 191 24.04 -3.44 -11.76
N ASN A 192 25.29 -3.01 -11.75
CA ASN A 192 26.20 -3.29 -10.63
C ASN A 192 25.65 -2.71 -9.31
N LEU A 193 25.18 -1.46 -9.33
CA LEU A 193 24.54 -0.84 -8.17
C LEU A 193 23.30 -1.62 -7.69
N VAL A 194 22.50 -2.11 -8.64
CA VAL A 194 21.30 -2.89 -8.34
C VAL A 194 21.65 -4.25 -7.74
N TYR A 195 22.68 -4.94 -8.24
CA TYR A 195 23.13 -6.20 -7.65
C TYR A 195 23.63 -6.01 -6.22
N GLU A 196 24.40 -4.96 -5.95
CA GLU A 196 24.83 -4.64 -4.59
C GLU A 196 23.64 -4.30 -3.66
N ALA A 197 22.63 -3.60 -4.19
CA ALA A 197 21.41 -3.33 -3.43
C ALA A 197 20.56 -4.59 -3.21
N MET A 198 20.54 -5.53 -4.16
CA MET A 198 19.91 -6.84 -3.99
C MET A 198 20.63 -7.66 -2.90
N ASP A 199 21.97 -7.65 -2.86
CA ASP A 199 22.75 -8.33 -1.83
C ASP A 199 22.42 -7.82 -0.41
N ILE A 200 22.15 -6.52 -0.26
CA ILE A 200 21.71 -5.93 1.02
C ILE A 200 20.38 -6.56 1.47
N VAL A 201 19.44 -6.73 0.55
CA VAL A 201 18.12 -7.31 0.84
C VAL A 201 18.23 -8.79 1.14
N GLU A 202 19.06 -9.53 0.40
CA GLU A 202 19.31 -10.96 0.67
C GLU A 202 19.94 -11.18 2.04
N LYS A 203 20.89 -10.32 2.46
CA LYS A 203 21.53 -10.39 3.78
C LYS A 203 20.58 -10.16 4.95
N ASP A 204 19.51 -9.38 4.77
CA ASP A 204 18.47 -9.22 5.81
C ASP A 204 17.68 -10.54 6.02
N GLY A 205 17.51 -11.35 4.97
CA GLY A 205 16.80 -12.63 5.00
C GLY A 205 15.28 -12.54 5.23
N GLY A 206 14.75 -11.34 5.51
CA GLY A 206 13.33 -11.10 5.78
C GLY A 206 12.46 -10.82 4.56
N SER A 207 13.03 -10.85 3.34
CA SER A 207 12.32 -10.58 2.09
C SER A 207 11.91 -11.83 1.32
N GLN A 208 10.93 -11.68 0.45
CA GLN A 208 10.56 -12.62 -0.61
C GLN A 208 10.36 -11.86 -1.93
N ALA A 209 10.28 -12.60 -3.04
CA ALA A 209 10.04 -12.06 -4.37
C ALA A 209 11.02 -10.93 -4.80
N LEU A 210 12.27 -11.01 -4.32
CA LEU A 210 13.32 -10.05 -4.65
C LEU A 210 13.61 -10.12 -6.15
N ARG A 211 13.41 -9.00 -6.85
CA ARG A 211 13.53 -8.95 -8.31
C ARG A 211 13.83 -7.55 -8.82
N GLN A 212 14.31 -7.48 -10.06
CA GLN A 212 14.55 -6.22 -10.75
C GLN A 212 13.88 -6.19 -12.14
N ASN A 213 13.37 -5.03 -12.54
CA ASN A 213 12.49 -4.89 -13.69
C ASN A 213 13.18 -4.91 -15.07
N TRP A 214 14.52 -4.79 -15.14
CA TRP A 214 15.29 -4.96 -16.38
C TRP A 214 15.67 -6.41 -16.67
N ARG A 215 15.45 -7.32 -15.71
CA ARG A 215 15.64 -8.76 -15.86
C ARG A 215 17.03 -9.15 -16.37
N GLU A 216 17.24 -10.39 -16.78
CA GLU A 216 18.53 -10.87 -17.28
C GLU A 216 18.83 -10.31 -18.68
N ARG A 217 20.11 -10.32 -19.09
CA ARG A 217 20.46 -10.04 -20.48
C ARG A 217 20.27 -11.30 -21.30
N VAL A 218 19.77 -11.14 -22.52
CA VAL A 218 19.55 -12.26 -23.44
C VAL A 218 20.66 -12.34 -24.49
N PRO A 219 21.11 -13.54 -24.86
CA PRO A 219 22.05 -13.71 -25.96
C PRO A 219 21.35 -13.38 -27.29
N VAL A 220 21.98 -12.55 -28.10
CA VAL A 220 21.52 -12.14 -29.44
C VAL A 220 22.65 -12.39 -30.43
N VAL A 221 22.32 -13.08 -31.52
CA VAL A 221 23.24 -13.26 -32.65
C VAL A 221 23.20 -11.99 -33.50
N ARG A 222 24.30 -11.22 -33.51
CA ARG A 222 24.42 -9.98 -34.26
C ARG A 222 25.30 -10.17 -35.50
N PRO A 223 24.79 -9.86 -36.71
CA PRO A 223 25.60 -9.88 -37.92
C PRO A 223 26.53 -8.66 -37.99
N VAL A 224 27.83 -8.89 -38.16
CA VAL A 224 28.82 -7.82 -38.37
C VAL A 224 29.01 -7.59 -39.86
N LEU A 225 28.41 -6.52 -40.39
CA LEU A 225 28.47 -6.20 -41.82
C LEU A 225 29.91 -5.92 -42.28
N ALA A 226 30.34 -6.58 -43.35
CA ALA A 226 31.57 -6.24 -44.05
C ALA A 226 31.32 -5.02 -44.95
N GLU A 227 31.42 -3.80 -44.40
CA GLU A 227 30.94 -2.57 -45.05
C GLU A 227 31.46 -2.38 -46.48
N THR A 228 32.73 -2.68 -46.74
CA THR A 228 33.30 -2.57 -48.09
C THR A 228 32.71 -3.58 -49.08
N GLN A 229 32.49 -4.83 -48.67
CA GLN A 229 31.92 -5.86 -49.54
C GLN A 229 30.43 -5.63 -49.75
N ALA A 230 29.70 -5.30 -48.67
CA ALA A 230 28.30 -4.93 -48.73
C ALA A 230 28.07 -3.76 -49.70
N ALA A 231 28.89 -2.70 -49.60
CA ALA A 231 28.81 -1.56 -50.51
C ALA A 231 29.05 -1.93 -51.98
N ARG A 232 30.03 -2.81 -52.27
CA ARG A 232 30.27 -3.32 -53.64
C ARG A 232 29.09 -4.09 -54.21
N HIS A 233 28.36 -4.80 -53.35
CA HIS A 233 27.16 -5.56 -53.72
C HIS A 233 25.88 -4.71 -53.69
N GLY A 234 25.98 -3.42 -53.36
CA GLY A 234 24.82 -2.52 -53.25
C GLY A 234 23.90 -2.86 -52.08
N ILE A 235 24.43 -3.50 -51.02
CA ILE A 235 23.68 -3.99 -49.87
C ILE A 235 23.88 -3.06 -48.67
N GLN A 236 22.77 -2.69 -48.04
CA GLN A 236 22.73 -1.92 -46.79
C GLN A 236 22.33 -2.80 -45.59
N ARG A 237 22.46 -2.24 -44.39
CA ARG A 237 22.07 -2.90 -43.14
C ARG A 237 20.58 -3.30 -43.12
N THR A 238 19.72 -2.51 -43.75
CA THR A 238 18.28 -2.79 -43.87
C THR A 238 17.99 -4.01 -44.74
N ASP A 239 18.80 -4.25 -45.77
CA ASP A 239 18.65 -5.40 -46.66
C ASP A 239 19.04 -6.68 -45.93
N VAL A 240 20.13 -6.64 -45.15
CA VAL A 240 20.54 -7.73 -44.26
C VAL A 240 19.46 -8.03 -43.22
N ALA A 241 18.93 -7.00 -42.56
CA ALA A 241 17.85 -7.17 -41.59
C ALA A 241 16.60 -7.79 -42.23
N SER A 242 16.23 -7.35 -43.44
CA SER A 242 15.06 -7.87 -44.17
C SER A 242 15.27 -9.32 -44.63
N ALA A 243 16.48 -9.68 -45.07
CA ALA A 243 16.81 -11.04 -45.46
C ALA A 243 16.75 -12.00 -44.27
N LEU A 244 17.32 -11.61 -43.13
CA LEU A 244 17.24 -12.38 -41.88
C LEU A 244 15.80 -12.48 -41.37
N GLN A 245 15.02 -11.41 -41.41
CA GLN A 245 13.61 -11.44 -41.02
C GLN A 245 12.82 -12.43 -41.90
N ALA A 246 12.98 -12.35 -43.23
CA ALA A 246 12.31 -13.25 -44.17
C ALA A 246 12.71 -14.72 -43.96
N ALA A 247 13.99 -14.98 -43.64
CA ALA A 247 14.49 -16.32 -43.39
C ALA A 247 13.91 -16.93 -42.10
N PHE A 248 13.87 -16.21 -40.98
CA PHE A 248 13.50 -16.80 -39.67
C PHE A 248 12.07 -16.51 -39.22
N GLN A 249 11.63 -15.25 -39.28
CA GLN A 249 10.29 -14.83 -38.84
C GLN A 249 9.25 -14.95 -39.95
N GLY A 250 9.71 -14.84 -41.20
CA GLY A 250 8.86 -14.74 -42.38
C GLY A 250 8.52 -13.29 -42.71
N LYS A 251 7.97 -13.11 -43.91
CA LYS A 251 7.49 -11.83 -44.43
C LYS A 251 6.00 -11.92 -44.70
N THR A 252 5.23 -10.97 -44.16
CA THR A 252 3.82 -10.83 -44.51
C THR A 252 3.71 -10.40 -45.97
N VAL A 253 3.15 -11.27 -46.82
CA VAL A 253 3.01 -11.05 -48.28
C VAL A 253 1.61 -10.59 -48.67
N GLY A 254 0.64 -10.74 -47.78
CA GLY A 254 -0.73 -10.31 -47.98
C GLY A 254 -1.56 -10.49 -46.73
N VAL A 255 -2.83 -10.13 -46.83
CA VAL A 255 -3.82 -10.37 -45.78
C VAL A 255 -5.03 -11.05 -46.39
N PHE A 256 -5.50 -12.10 -45.73
CA PHE A 256 -6.77 -12.72 -46.00
C PHE A 256 -7.84 -12.05 -45.13
N ARG A 257 -8.96 -11.64 -45.73
CA ARG A 257 -10.10 -11.08 -45.00
C ARG A 257 -11.19 -12.13 -44.91
N GLU A 258 -11.52 -12.52 -43.69
CA GLU A 258 -12.57 -13.47 -43.36
C GLU A 258 -13.74 -12.68 -42.78
N GLY A 259 -14.91 -12.68 -43.46
CA GLY A 259 -16.10 -11.95 -43.04
C GLY A 259 -16.90 -11.39 -44.23
N ASN A 260 -18.22 -11.29 -44.07
CA ASN A 260 -19.12 -10.77 -45.10
C ASN A 260 -19.61 -9.34 -44.81
N THR A 261 -19.30 -8.81 -43.62
CA THR A 261 -19.75 -7.51 -43.12
C THR A 261 -18.59 -6.78 -42.44
N ARG A 262 -18.52 -5.45 -42.54
CA ARG A 262 -17.48 -4.62 -41.90
C ARG A 262 -17.31 -4.83 -40.39
N SER A 263 -18.34 -5.31 -39.68
CA SER A 263 -18.31 -5.60 -38.24
C SER A 263 -17.71 -6.96 -37.87
N GLU A 264 -17.55 -7.85 -38.85
CA GLU A 264 -17.05 -9.23 -38.69
C GLU A 264 -15.73 -9.46 -39.45
N ASP A 265 -15.17 -8.42 -40.09
CA ASP A 265 -13.93 -8.49 -40.85
C ASP A 265 -12.75 -8.89 -39.94
N ARG A 266 -12.38 -10.17 -39.98
CA ARG A 266 -11.15 -10.67 -39.38
C ARG A 266 -10.04 -10.65 -40.42
N ILE A 267 -8.99 -9.90 -40.14
CA ILE A 267 -7.81 -9.78 -41.01
C ILE A 267 -6.76 -10.79 -40.55
N ILE A 268 -6.44 -11.77 -41.40
CA ILE A 268 -5.47 -12.83 -41.13
C ILE A 268 -4.23 -12.60 -42.01
N PRO A 269 -3.03 -12.39 -41.46
CA PRO A 269 -1.82 -12.18 -42.26
C PRO A 269 -1.39 -13.48 -42.96
N ILE A 270 -1.10 -13.39 -44.26
CA ILE A 270 -0.45 -14.45 -45.04
C ILE A 270 1.06 -14.23 -44.94
N VAL A 271 1.76 -15.14 -44.26
CA VAL A 271 3.20 -15.05 -44.03
C VAL A 271 3.92 -16.06 -44.91
N SER A 272 4.81 -15.56 -45.78
CA SER A 272 5.76 -16.39 -46.52
C SER A 272 7.00 -16.60 -45.67
N ARG A 273 7.38 -17.85 -45.43
CA ARG A 273 8.56 -18.21 -44.63
C ARG A 273 9.12 -19.56 -45.08
N PRO A 274 10.43 -19.81 -44.89
CA PRO A 274 11.03 -21.12 -45.12
C PRO A 274 10.44 -22.23 -44.23
N SER A 275 10.80 -23.48 -44.55
CA SER A 275 10.40 -24.67 -43.79
C SER A 275 10.93 -24.63 -42.35
N GLU A 276 10.41 -25.46 -41.44
CA GLU A 276 10.91 -25.49 -40.06
C GLU A 276 12.37 -25.95 -39.97
N GLU A 277 12.78 -26.91 -40.79
CA GLU A 277 14.15 -27.42 -40.86
C GLU A 277 15.16 -26.33 -41.21
N GLU A 278 14.80 -25.45 -42.15
CA GLU A 278 15.65 -24.32 -42.55
C GLU A 278 15.72 -23.20 -41.49
N ARG A 279 14.76 -23.12 -40.57
CA ARG A 279 14.60 -21.99 -39.62
C ARG A 279 15.07 -22.27 -38.20
N LEU A 280 15.01 -23.53 -37.77
CA LEU A 280 15.28 -23.88 -36.38
C LEU A 280 16.77 -24.09 -36.11
N ASP A 281 17.57 -24.33 -37.15
CA ASP A 281 19.01 -24.43 -37.03
C ASP A 281 19.66 -23.04 -37.14
N VAL A 282 20.49 -22.69 -36.16
CA VAL A 282 21.24 -21.44 -36.14
C VAL A 282 22.31 -21.41 -37.22
N ASP A 283 22.87 -22.56 -37.61
CA ASP A 283 23.94 -22.63 -38.59
C ASP A 283 23.48 -22.19 -39.98
N ASN A 284 22.18 -22.37 -40.28
CA ASN A 284 21.54 -21.91 -41.52
C ASN A 284 21.58 -20.39 -41.69
N ILE A 285 21.88 -19.61 -40.64
CA ILE A 285 22.06 -18.16 -40.75
C ILE A 285 23.16 -17.80 -41.75
N ASN A 286 24.14 -18.67 -41.96
CA ASN A 286 25.26 -18.46 -42.89
C ASN A 286 24.88 -18.66 -44.36
N ASP A 287 23.79 -19.39 -44.61
CA ASP A 287 23.30 -19.75 -45.94
C ASP A 287 22.08 -18.93 -46.39
N VAL A 288 21.63 -17.99 -45.54
CA VAL A 288 20.58 -17.03 -45.89
C VAL A 288 20.95 -16.32 -47.18
N GLN A 289 20.01 -16.30 -48.12
CA GLN A 289 20.19 -15.65 -49.41
C GLN A 289 19.74 -14.19 -49.33
N ILE A 290 20.59 -13.28 -49.79
CA ILE A 290 20.30 -11.84 -49.89
C ILE A 290 20.39 -11.39 -51.35
N TYR A 291 19.41 -10.60 -51.79
CA TYR A 291 19.42 -10.04 -53.14
C TYR A 291 20.48 -8.93 -53.22
N SER A 292 21.38 -9.02 -54.21
CA SER A 292 22.37 -7.98 -54.52
C SER A 292 21.89 -7.17 -55.71
N PRO A 293 21.52 -5.88 -55.54
CA PRO A 293 21.15 -5.02 -56.65
C PRO A 293 22.28 -4.80 -57.65
N ALA A 294 23.53 -4.77 -57.18
CA ALA A 294 24.70 -4.57 -58.04
C ALA A 294 25.02 -5.79 -58.93
N ALA A 295 24.70 -7.00 -58.46
CA ALA A 295 24.95 -8.25 -59.19
C ALA A 295 23.70 -8.83 -59.85
N ASP A 296 22.53 -8.22 -59.65
CA ASP A 296 21.20 -8.66 -60.09
C ASP A 296 20.92 -10.15 -59.81
N ARG A 297 21.32 -10.62 -58.62
CA ARG A 297 21.14 -12.02 -58.22
C ARG A 297 21.12 -12.17 -56.70
N MET A 298 20.61 -13.31 -56.23
CA MET A 298 20.76 -13.73 -54.84
C MET A 298 22.21 -14.17 -54.59
N ILE A 299 22.79 -13.70 -53.50
CA ILE A 299 24.09 -14.14 -52.99
C ILE A 299 23.95 -14.61 -51.54
N PRO A 300 24.78 -15.56 -51.08
CA PRO A 300 24.82 -15.94 -49.67
C PRO A 300 25.25 -14.76 -48.78
N ILE A 301 24.60 -14.63 -47.62
CA ILE A 301 24.84 -13.52 -46.69
C ILE A 301 26.29 -13.46 -46.17
N ARG A 302 26.98 -14.61 -46.11
CA ARG A 302 28.41 -14.70 -45.79
C ARG A 302 29.33 -13.88 -46.71
N GLN A 303 28.87 -13.48 -47.90
CA GLN A 303 29.67 -12.62 -48.79
C GLN A 303 29.67 -11.16 -48.35
N VAL A 304 28.71 -10.75 -47.52
CA VAL A 304 28.52 -9.36 -47.06
C VAL A 304 28.63 -9.21 -45.54
N ILE A 305 28.82 -10.30 -44.82
CA ILE A 305 29.03 -10.35 -43.36
C ILE A 305 30.46 -10.82 -43.09
N THR A 306 31.12 -10.19 -42.11
CA THR A 306 32.47 -10.59 -41.65
C THR A 306 32.38 -11.84 -40.78
N HIS A 307 31.49 -11.81 -39.79
CA HIS A 307 31.14 -12.92 -38.90
C HIS A 307 29.84 -12.59 -38.16
N PHE A 308 29.29 -13.58 -37.45
CA PHE A 308 28.22 -13.40 -36.50
C PHE A 308 28.80 -13.42 -35.09
N GLU A 309 28.49 -12.39 -34.28
CA GLU A 309 28.89 -12.32 -32.87
C GLU A 309 27.69 -12.61 -31.96
N THR A 310 27.88 -13.37 -30.88
CA THR A 310 26.86 -13.52 -29.84
C THR A 310 27.10 -12.47 -28.76
N VAL A 311 26.18 -11.52 -28.65
CA VAL A 311 26.23 -10.42 -27.68
C VAL A 311 25.09 -10.53 -26.68
N TYR A 312 25.29 -10.01 -25.47
CA TYR A 312 24.25 -9.99 -24.45
C TYR A 312 23.59 -8.61 -24.38
N GLU A 313 22.31 -8.54 -24.67
CA GLU A 313 21.55 -7.29 -24.69
C GLU A 313 20.44 -7.28 -23.63
N ASN A 314 20.05 -6.08 -23.19
CA ASN A 314 18.86 -5.95 -22.34
C ASN A 314 17.63 -6.03 -23.25
N GLN A 315 16.81 -7.07 -23.10
CA GLN A 315 15.55 -7.19 -23.83
C GLN A 315 14.56 -6.09 -23.43
N ILE A 316 14.61 -5.67 -22.16
CA ILE A 316 13.71 -4.67 -21.58
C ILE A 316 14.55 -3.53 -21.00
N VAL A 317 14.19 -2.30 -21.35
CA VAL A 317 14.77 -1.08 -20.78
C VAL A 317 13.66 -0.20 -20.23
N TRP A 318 13.58 -0.12 -18.90
CA TRP A 318 12.68 0.80 -18.22
C TRP A 318 13.29 2.18 -18.09
N ARG A 319 12.45 3.20 -18.27
CA ARG A 319 12.81 4.59 -18.07
C ARG A 319 11.81 5.25 -17.13
N PHE A 320 12.31 5.96 -16.12
CA PHE A 320 11.52 6.82 -15.26
C PHE A 320 11.92 8.28 -15.50
N ASN A 321 10.95 9.17 -15.71
CA ASN A 321 11.21 10.57 -16.07
C ASN A 321 12.25 10.74 -17.20
N ARG A 322 12.15 9.88 -18.23
CA ARG A 322 13.05 9.83 -19.41
C ARG A 322 14.51 9.42 -19.12
N ARG A 323 14.83 8.99 -17.91
CA ARG A 323 16.15 8.43 -17.56
C ARG A 323 16.09 6.91 -17.47
N PRO A 324 17.12 6.16 -17.89
CA PRO A 324 17.20 4.73 -17.61
C PRO A 324 17.13 4.48 -16.10
N THR A 325 16.23 3.59 -15.70
CA THR A 325 15.96 3.32 -14.29
C THR A 325 15.70 1.85 -14.09
N ILE A 326 16.44 1.23 -13.17
CA ILE A 326 16.19 -0.12 -12.70
C ILE A 326 15.49 -0.03 -11.35
N THR A 327 14.35 -0.70 -11.23
CA THR A 327 13.58 -0.77 -9.99
C THR A 327 13.78 -2.13 -9.38
N ILE A 328 14.22 -2.16 -8.13
CA ILE A 328 14.21 -3.35 -7.28
C ILE A 328 12.84 -3.42 -6.63
N HIS A 329 12.24 -4.61 -6.63
CA HIS A 329 11.02 -4.93 -5.93
C HIS A 329 11.31 -6.01 -4.89
N CYS A 330 10.77 -5.85 -3.70
CA CYS A 330 10.72 -6.91 -2.70
C CYS A 330 9.46 -6.78 -1.84
N ASP A 331 9.05 -7.91 -1.29
CA ASP A 331 7.92 -8.02 -0.37
C ASP A 331 8.42 -8.64 0.95
N PRO A 332 7.83 -8.30 2.10
CA PRO A 332 8.19 -8.94 3.37
C PRO A 332 7.72 -10.39 3.36
N ARG A 333 8.59 -11.32 3.79
CA ARG A 333 8.22 -12.73 4.02
C ARG A 333 7.27 -12.86 5.21
N THR A 334 7.48 -12.04 6.23
CA THR A 334 6.65 -11.93 7.44
C THR A 334 6.57 -10.48 7.89
N GLY A 335 5.43 -10.08 8.47
CA GLY A 335 5.23 -8.73 9.01
C GLY A 335 4.84 -7.70 7.96
N GLU A 336 4.88 -6.42 8.35
CA GLU A 336 4.49 -5.31 7.49
C GLU A 336 5.64 -4.80 6.63
N ALA A 337 5.32 -4.22 5.47
CA ALA A 337 6.33 -3.67 4.55
C ALA A 337 7.16 -2.56 5.19
N SER A 338 6.56 -1.77 6.09
CA SER A 338 7.26 -0.69 6.80
C SER A 338 8.40 -1.19 7.69
N GLU A 339 8.28 -2.40 8.26
CA GLU A 339 9.29 -2.98 9.15
C GLU A 339 10.52 -3.42 8.35
N LEU A 340 10.31 -4.17 7.26
CA LEU A 340 11.39 -4.56 6.35
C LEU A 340 12.05 -3.32 5.73
N HIS A 341 11.26 -2.35 5.27
CA HIS A 341 11.77 -1.08 4.75
C HIS A 341 12.64 -0.37 5.80
N GLY A 342 12.21 -0.31 7.06
CA GLY A 342 12.98 0.30 8.15
C GLY A 342 14.38 -0.31 8.34
N ARG A 343 14.53 -1.63 8.17
CA ARG A 343 15.82 -2.33 8.30
C ARG A 343 16.76 -2.11 7.12
N ILE A 344 16.23 -2.09 5.89
CA ILE A 344 17.05 -1.94 4.68
C ILE A 344 17.27 -0.48 4.28
N LYS A 345 16.48 0.47 4.80
CA LYS A 345 16.49 1.86 4.38
C LYS A 345 17.85 2.52 4.49
N GLU A 346 18.46 2.43 5.67
CA GLU A 346 19.74 3.09 5.95
C GLU A 346 20.89 2.54 5.07
N PRO A 347 21.08 1.21 4.93
CA PRO A 347 22.03 0.65 3.98
C PRO A 347 21.82 1.14 2.53
N PHE A 348 20.58 1.24 2.06
CA PHE A 348 20.26 1.70 0.71
C PHE A 348 20.59 3.18 0.51
N GLU A 349 20.24 4.03 1.48
CA GLU A 349 20.47 5.48 1.40
C GLU A 349 21.95 5.83 1.48
N ARG A 350 22.79 4.96 2.06
CA ARG A 350 24.24 5.12 2.12
C ARG A 350 24.98 4.63 0.87
N LEU A 351 24.41 3.71 0.09
CA LEU A 351 25.07 3.05 -1.05
C LEU A 351 25.65 4.05 -2.08
N ILE A 352 24.84 4.99 -2.56
CA ILE A 352 25.28 5.97 -3.57
C ILE A 352 26.26 6.99 -2.97
N PRO A 353 25.95 7.66 -1.83
CA PRO A 353 26.88 8.63 -1.23
C PRO A 353 28.25 8.04 -0.88
N GLU A 354 28.30 6.82 -0.32
CA GLU A 354 29.57 6.17 0.03
C GLU A 354 30.42 5.88 -1.21
N LYS A 355 29.80 5.43 -2.31
CA LYS A 355 30.52 5.15 -3.56
C LYS A 355 30.99 6.41 -4.28
N GLN A 356 30.20 7.48 -4.22
CA GLN A 356 30.59 8.79 -4.73
C GLN A 356 31.75 9.36 -3.92
N ALA A 357 31.70 9.26 -2.58
CA ALA A 357 32.80 9.67 -1.71
C ALA A 357 34.07 8.85 -1.94
N ALA A 358 33.94 7.56 -2.25
CA ALA A 358 35.05 6.69 -2.61
C ALA A 358 35.59 6.89 -4.04
N GLY A 359 34.97 7.76 -4.86
CA GLY A 359 35.35 8.00 -6.25
C GLY A 359 35.06 6.83 -7.21
N THR A 360 34.30 5.82 -6.77
CA THR A 360 33.96 4.62 -7.56
C THR A 360 32.71 4.80 -8.41
N LEU A 361 31.88 5.80 -8.10
CA LEU A 361 30.65 6.10 -8.82
C LEU A 361 30.66 7.58 -9.26
N PRO A 362 30.50 7.88 -10.57
CA PRO A 362 30.35 9.24 -11.06
C PRO A 362 29.09 9.95 -10.53
N ASP A 363 29.03 11.25 -10.71
CA ASP A 363 27.79 12.01 -10.48
C ASP A 363 26.71 11.64 -11.50
N GLY A 364 25.44 11.88 -11.13
CA GLY A 364 24.29 11.65 -12.00
C GLY A 364 23.52 10.35 -11.74
N TYR A 365 23.91 9.58 -10.72
CA TYR A 365 23.12 8.48 -10.18
C TYR A 365 22.25 8.96 -9.02
N MET A 366 21.03 8.44 -8.94
CA MET A 366 20.09 8.77 -7.88
C MET A 366 19.27 7.56 -7.50
N MET A 367 18.88 7.50 -6.23
CA MET A 367 18.00 6.49 -5.67
C MET A 367 16.74 7.16 -5.13
N GLU A 368 15.58 6.64 -5.49
CA GLU A 368 14.28 7.07 -4.96
C GLU A 368 13.48 5.87 -4.48
N TRP A 369 12.87 5.99 -3.30
CA TRP A 369 11.92 4.99 -2.80
C TRP A 369 10.60 5.06 -3.57
N GLY A 370 10.04 3.88 -3.86
CA GLY A 370 8.74 3.69 -4.50
C GLY A 370 7.82 2.80 -3.67
N GLY A 371 6.80 2.22 -4.33
CA GLY A 371 5.88 1.28 -3.70
C GLY A 371 4.94 1.93 -2.67
N GLU A 372 4.63 1.19 -1.60
CA GLU A 372 3.73 1.65 -0.54
C GLU A 372 4.29 2.86 0.22
N TYR A 373 5.62 2.95 0.36
CA TYR A 373 6.28 4.06 1.04
C TYR A 373 6.03 5.40 0.35
N GLU A 374 6.22 5.44 -0.97
CA GLU A 374 5.97 6.64 -1.79
C GLU A 374 4.49 7.04 -1.76
N SER A 375 3.59 6.06 -1.94
CA SER A 375 2.14 6.30 -1.90
C SER A 375 1.69 6.84 -0.55
N SER A 376 2.20 6.27 0.55
CA SER A 376 1.94 6.71 1.92
C SER A 376 2.45 8.13 2.17
N GLN A 377 3.69 8.43 1.78
CA GLN A 377 4.24 9.79 1.90
C GLN A 377 3.44 10.81 1.10
N LYS A 378 3.07 10.51 -0.15
CA LYS A 378 2.28 11.41 -0.99
C LYS A 378 0.90 11.68 -0.40
N ALA A 379 0.22 10.64 0.08
CA ALA A 379 -1.08 10.79 0.74
C ALA A 379 -0.97 11.61 2.02
N GLN A 380 0.04 11.33 2.87
CA GLN A 380 0.27 12.04 4.12
C GLN A 380 0.66 13.50 3.89
N ALA A 381 1.49 13.80 2.88
CA ALA A 381 1.87 15.16 2.51
C ALA A 381 0.68 15.98 2.01
N GLY A 382 -0.22 15.34 1.25
CA GLY A 382 -1.48 15.96 0.82
C GLY A 382 -2.37 16.33 2.00
N LEU A 383 -2.47 15.43 2.99
CA LEU A 383 -3.24 15.68 4.21
C LEU A 383 -2.57 16.73 5.11
N SER A 384 -1.26 16.64 5.35
CA SER A 384 -0.52 17.59 6.19
C SER A 384 -0.51 19.01 5.64
N ARG A 385 -0.70 19.18 4.33
CA ARG A 385 -0.87 20.50 3.71
C ARG A 385 -2.23 21.14 4.04
N SER A 386 -3.29 20.32 4.11
CA SER A 386 -4.66 20.79 4.36
C SER A 386 -5.02 20.84 5.85
N LEU A 387 -4.41 19.98 6.66
CA LEU A 387 -4.72 19.79 8.08
C LEU A 387 -4.55 21.08 8.91
N PRO A 388 -3.47 21.88 8.79
CA PRO A 388 -3.31 23.11 9.57
C PRO A 388 -4.43 24.12 9.33
N THR A 389 -4.86 24.29 8.08
CA THR A 389 -5.96 25.20 7.72
C THR A 389 -7.27 24.76 8.35
N PHE A 390 -7.57 23.45 8.31
CA PHE A 390 -8.78 22.90 8.93
C PHE A 390 -8.74 23.03 10.46
N LEU A 391 -7.61 22.69 11.09
CA LEU A 391 -7.44 22.84 12.54
C LEU A 391 -7.56 24.32 12.96
N MET A 392 -6.96 25.24 12.22
CA MET A 392 -7.07 26.68 12.47
C MET A 392 -8.52 27.16 12.39
N LEU A 393 -9.26 26.74 11.36
CA LEU A 393 -10.67 27.09 11.20
C LEU A 393 -11.53 26.50 12.33
N MET A 394 -11.25 25.27 12.75
CA MET A 394 -11.91 24.64 13.89
C MET A 394 -11.61 25.37 15.21
N VAL A 395 -10.36 25.73 15.48
CA VAL A 395 -9.98 26.57 16.65
C VAL A 395 -10.75 27.89 16.62
N LEU A 396 -10.79 28.56 15.48
CA LEU A 396 -11.45 29.85 15.31
C LEU A 396 -12.95 29.76 15.57
N ILE A 397 -13.64 28.72 15.07
CA ILE A 397 -15.06 28.49 15.36
C ILE A 397 -15.29 28.32 16.86
N VAL A 398 -14.44 27.54 17.56
CA VAL A 398 -14.58 27.34 19.01
C VAL A 398 -14.34 28.64 19.78
N ILE A 399 -13.38 29.47 19.36
CA ILE A 399 -13.15 30.80 19.94
C ILE A 399 -14.37 31.71 19.72
N MET A 400 -14.92 31.74 18.51
CA MET A 400 -16.11 32.53 18.20
C MET A 400 -17.33 32.08 18.99
N LEU A 401 -17.48 30.77 19.22
CA LEU A 401 -18.60 30.20 19.97
C LEU A 401 -18.62 30.66 21.44
N PHE A 402 -17.45 30.67 22.09
CA PHE A 402 -17.35 31.01 23.52
C PHE A 402 -16.95 32.47 23.79
N ASN A 403 -16.58 33.22 22.75
CA ASN A 403 -16.05 34.60 22.83
C ASN A 403 -14.97 34.77 23.92
N ASN A 404 -14.14 33.74 24.13
CA ASN A 404 -13.14 33.67 25.20
C ASN A 404 -12.01 32.73 24.76
N LEU A 405 -10.78 32.95 25.25
CA LEU A 405 -9.61 32.12 24.93
C LEU A 405 -9.38 30.97 25.92
N ARG A 406 -9.85 31.10 27.18
CA ARG A 406 -9.62 30.07 28.21
C ARG A 406 -10.40 28.79 27.92
N GLN A 407 -11.67 28.93 27.52
CA GLN A 407 -12.56 27.81 27.28
C GLN A 407 -12.14 26.95 26.07
N PRO A 408 -11.83 27.55 24.90
CA PRO A 408 -11.26 26.80 23.78
C PRO A 408 -9.95 26.10 24.14
N LEU A 409 -9.08 26.74 24.93
CA LEU A 409 -7.80 26.12 25.32
C LEU A 409 -8.00 24.86 26.17
N ILE A 410 -8.96 24.87 27.10
CA ILE A 410 -9.34 23.67 27.87
C ILE A 410 -9.83 22.55 26.94
N ILE A 411 -10.71 22.89 25.99
CA ILE A 411 -11.24 21.93 25.01
C ILE A 411 -10.10 21.32 24.18
N TRP A 412 -9.18 22.15 23.67
CA TRP A 412 -8.06 21.68 22.86
C TRP A 412 -7.05 20.84 23.61
N LEU A 413 -6.81 21.09 24.90
CA LEU A 413 -5.98 20.24 25.75
C LEU A 413 -6.51 18.81 25.88
N THR A 414 -7.81 18.59 25.65
CA THR A 414 -8.40 17.25 25.71
C THR A 414 -8.27 16.45 24.42
N VAL A 415 -7.98 17.09 23.29
CA VAL A 415 -7.88 16.40 21.98
C VAL A 415 -6.72 15.39 21.94
N PRO A 416 -5.49 15.72 22.37
CA PRO A 416 -4.40 14.74 22.41
C PRO A 416 -4.67 13.54 23.31
N LEU A 417 -5.54 13.68 24.33
CA LEU A 417 -5.89 12.58 25.24
C LEU A 417 -6.66 11.45 24.53
N ALA A 418 -7.28 11.73 23.39
CA ALA A 418 -7.93 10.71 22.57
C ALA A 418 -6.95 9.64 22.08
N LEU A 419 -5.68 10.02 21.87
CA LEU A 419 -4.62 9.12 21.43
C LEU A 419 -4.37 7.98 22.43
N ILE A 420 -4.70 8.15 23.71
CA ILE A 420 -4.61 7.10 24.72
C ILE A 420 -5.53 5.92 24.35
N GLY A 421 -6.78 6.22 24.00
CA GLY A 421 -7.73 5.22 23.56
C GLY A 421 -7.34 4.60 22.21
N VAL A 422 -6.86 5.42 21.27
CA VAL A 422 -6.41 4.92 19.96
C VAL A 422 -5.25 3.94 20.09
N ALA A 423 -4.21 4.29 20.85
CA ALA A 423 -3.05 3.42 21.08
C ALA A 423 -3.47 2.11 21.74
N ALA A 424 -4.28 2.19 22.81
CA ALA A 424 -4.77 1.01 23.52
C ALA A 424 -5.60 0.10 22.61
N GLY A 425 -6.53 0.66 21.83
CA GLY A 425 -7.38 -0.11 20.93
C GLY A 425 -6.60 -0.81 19.82
N LEU A 426 -5.71 -0.08 19.14
CA LEU A 426 -4.92 -0.65 18.05
C LEU A 426 -3.96 -1.74 18.54
N LEU A 427 -3.32 -1.56 19.70
CA LEU A 427 -2.46 -2.58 20.30
C LEU A 427 -3.26 -3.82 20.74
N LEU A 428 -4.44 -3.64 21.33
CA LEU A 428 -5.28 -4.76 21.79
C LEU A 428 -5.80 -5.63 20.63
N PHE A 429 -6.08 -5.02 19.48
CA PHE A 429 -6.61 -5.72 18.30
C PHE A 429 -5.52 -6.07 17.26
N ASP A 430 -4.25 -5.84 17.60
CA ASP A 430 -3.07 -5.99 16.71
C ASP A 430 -3.29 -5.36 15.32
N GLN A 431 -3.87 -4.16 15.31
CA GLN A 431 -4.16 -3.43 14.06
C GLN A 431 -3.08 -2.37 13.78
N PRO A 432 -2.63 -2.24 12.51
CA PRO A 432 -1.63 -1.25 12.15
C PRO A 432 -2.22 0.17 12.18
N PHE A 433 -1.38 1.15 12.52
CA PHE A 433 -1.68 2.56 12.35
C PHE A 433 -1.50 2.95 10.88
N GLY A 434 -2.56 2.75 10.10
CA GLY A 434 -2.61 3.06 8.68
C GLY A 434 -3.37 4.32 8.30
N PHE A 435 -3.58 4.50 6.99
CA PHE A 435 -4.37 5.61 6.47
C PHE A 435 -5.81 5.62 7.02
N MET A 436 -6.43 4.44 7.13
CA MET A 436 -7.78 4.28 7.69
C MET A 436 -7.84 4.63 9.18
N ALA A 437 -6.84 4.23 9.96
CA ALA A 437 -6.74 4.60 11.38
C ALA A 437 -6.53 6.12 11.55
N LEU A 438 -5.68 6.74 10.71
CA LEU A 438 -5.47 8.18 10.71
C LEU A 438 -6.77 8.96 10.43
N LEU A 439 -7.55 8.55 9.43
CA LEU A 439 -8.87 9.15 9.16
C LEU A 439 -9.82 8.98 10.35
N GLY A 440 -9.82 7.81 10.99
CA GLY A 440 -10.57 7.55 12.22
C GLY A 440 -10.17 8.49 13.36
N ALA A 441 -8.87 8.69 13.58
CA ALA A 441 -8.33 9.58 14.61
C ALA A 441 -8.68 11.06 14.34
N LEU A 442 -8.66 11.49 13.08
CA LEU A 442 -9.10 12.83 12.69
C LEU A 442 -10.60 13.02 12.93
N SER A 443 -11.43 12.05 12.54
CA SER A 443 -12.87 12.06 12.78
C SER A 443 -13.18 12.13 14.30
N LEU A 444 -12.43 11.35 15.09
CA LEU A 444 -12.54 11.31 16.54
C LEU A 444 -12.31 12.67 17.20
N SER A 445 -11.35 13.47 16.73
CA SER A 445 -11.10 14.80 17.31
C SER A 445 -12.33 15.71 17.26
N GLY A 446 -13.10 15.67 16.16
CA GLY A 446 -14.31 16.47 16.01
C GLY A 446 -15.42 16.03 16.97
N MET A 447 -15.60 14.71 17.12
CA MET A 447 -16.58 14.14 18.06
C MET A 447 -16.23 14.47 19.52
N LEU A 448 -14.96 14.41 19.88
CA LEU A 448 -14.47 14.76 21.21
C LEU A 448 -14.70 16.25 21.50
N ILE A 449 -14.33 17.13 20.57
CA ILE A 449 -14.53 18.58 20.70
C ILE A 449 -16.01 18.90 20.88
N LYS A 450 -16.91 18.29 20.11
CA LYS A 450 -18.37 18.47 20.27
C LYS A 450 -18.82 18.16 21.70
N ASN A 451 -18.39 17.04 22.28
CA ASN A 451 -18.76 16.64 23.63
C ASN A 451 -18.22 17.63 24.69
N ALA A 452 -16.98 18.11 24.51
CA ALA A 452 -16.38 19.11 25.39
C ALA A 452 -17.07 20.47 25.29
N ILE A 453 -17.47 20.90 24.08
CA ILE A 453 -18.25 22.13 23.85
C ILE A 453 -19.56 22.09 24.63
N VAL A 454 -20.34 21.00 24.51
CA VAL A 454 -21.64 20.88 25.18
C VAL A 454 -21.50 20.90 26.70
N LEU A 455 -20.45 20.26 27.23
CA LEU A 455 -20.18 20.28 28.67
C LEU A 455 -19.78 21.69 29.15
N MET A 456 -18.89 22.37 28.41
CA MET A 456 -18.45 23.73 28.73
C MET A 456 -19.58 24.75 28.64
N ASP A 457 -20.44 24.62 27.63
CA ASP A 457 -21.61 25.47 27.47
C ASP A 457 -22.60 25.30 28.63
N GLN A 458 -22.84 24.06 29.08
CA GLN A 458 -23.67 23.81 30.26
C GLN A 458 -23.08 24.45 31.54
N ILE A 459 -21.76 24.51 31.68
CA ILE A 459 -21.12 25.22 32.81
C ILE A 459 -21.44 26.70 32.74
N ASN A 460 -21.38 27.31 31.56
CA ASN A 460 -21.73 28.72 31.36
C ASN A 460 -23.20 29.00 31.65
N VAL A 461 -24.11 28.13 31.19
CA VAL A 461 -25.55 28.22 31.49
C VAL A 461 -25.78 28.17 33.00
N ASN A 462 -25.21 27.19 33.70
CA ASN A 462 -25.37 27.05 35.15
C ASN A 462 -24.81 28.27 35.92
N LEU A 463 -23.71 28.86 35.45
CA LEU A 463 -23.15 30.09 36.01
C LEU A 463 -24.05 31.31 35.75
N ALA A 464 -24.66 31.41 34.57
CA ALA A 464 -25.59 32.48 34.23
C ALA A 464 -26.89 32.40 35.04
N GLU A 465 -27.31 31.20 35.44
CA GLU A 465 -28.43 30.95 36.37
C GLU A 465 -28.09 31.28 37.83
N GLY A 466 -26.87 31.75 38.13
CA GLY A 466 -26.47 32.20 39.46
C GLY A 466 -25.96 31.11 40.41
N MET A 467 -25.71 29.89 39.91
CA MET A 467 -25.10 28.83 40.72
C MET A 467 -23.68 29.20 41.14
N LYS A 468 -23.25 28.73 42.32
CA LYS A 468 -21.86 28.89 42.78
C LYS A 468 -20.92 28.18 41.79
N PRO A 469 -19.71 28.72 41.52
CA PRO A 469 -18.84 28.19 40.46
C PRO A 469 -18.47 26.70 40.61
N TYR A 470 -18.30 26.22 41.84
CA TYR A 470 -18.03 24.80 42.09
C TYR A 470 -19.26 23.94 41.79
N ASP A 471 -20.42 24.31 42.33
CA ASP A 471 -21.68 23.58 42.15
C ASP A 471 -22.11 23.59 40.68
N ALA A 472 -21.87 24.70 39.96
CA ALA A 472 -22.10 24.80 38.53
C ALA A 472 -21.32 23.73 37.77
N VAL A 473 -20.02 23.58 38.03
CA VAL A 473 -19.14 22.60 37.36
C VAL A 473 -19.57 21.16 37.65
N VAL A 474 -19.84 20.84 38.93
CA VAL A 474 -20.25 19.48 39.32
C VAL A 474 -21.62 19.14 38.75
N ASN A 475 -22.61 20.03 38.87
CA ASN A 475 -23.95 19.79 38.36
C ASN A 475 -24.00 19.71 36.83
N SER A 476 -23.20 20.52 36.11
CA SER A 476 -23.04 20.40 34.65
C SER A 476 -22.45 19.04 34.27
N GLY A 477 -21.42 18.58 35.00
CA GLY A 477 -20.84 17.27 34.79
C GLY A 477 -21.86 16.15 34.94
N VAL A 478 -22.66 16.18 36.02
CA VAL A 478 -23.66 15.16 36.33
C VAL A 478 -24.79 15.16 35.30
N SER A 479 -25.31 16.32 34.92
CA SER A 479 -26.41 16.43 33.96
C SER A 479 -26.00 16.03 32.54
N ARG A 480 -24.72 16.21 32.18
CA ARG A 480 -24.18 15.86 30.87
C ARG A 480 -23.58 14.46 30.78
N MET A 481 -23.38 13.77 31.91
CA MET A 481 -22.84 12.40 31.93
C MET A 481 -23.63 11.45 31.03
N LEU A 482 -24.94 11.28 31.27
CA LEU A 482 -25.73 10.29 30.53
C LEU A 482 -25.89 10.65 29.05
N PRO A 483 -26.23 11.91 28.65
CA PRO A 483 -26.29 12.28 27.24
C PRO A 483 -24.97 12.06 26.47
N VAL A 484 -23.82 12.35 27.10
CA VAL A 484 -22.50 12.16 26.47
C VAL A 484 -22.17 10.67 26.34
N ILE A 485 -22.43 9.87 27.37
CA ILE A 485 -22.24 8.41 27.31
C ILE A 485 -23.13 7.77 26.26
N MET A 486 -24.40 8.19 26.15
CA MET A 486 -25.32 7.69 25.13
C MET A 486 -24.84 8.02 23.72
N ALA A 487 -24.34 9.24 23.49
CA ALA A 487 -23.75 9.62 22.21
C ALA A 487 -22.50 8.79 21.86
N ALA A 488 -21.63 8.54 22.84
CA ALA A 488 -20.47 7.67 22.63
C ALA A 488 -20.88 6.22 22.36
N ALA A 489 -21.83 5.69 23.14
CA ALA A 489 -22.31 4.32 23.01
C ALA A 489 -22.96 4.07 21.65
N THR A 490 -23.76 5.00 21.12
CA THR A 490 -24.36 4.84 19.79
C THR A 490 -23.32 4.78 18.68
N THR A 491 -22.26 5.60 18.75
CA THR A 491 -21.15 5.53 17.80
C THR A 491 -20.37 4.23 17.94
N VAL A 492 -20.05 3.80 19.17
CA VAL A 492 -19.32 2.55 19.42
C VAL A 492 -20.12 1.35 18.91
N LEU A 493 -21.41 1.28 19.21
CA LEU A 493 -22.29 0.22 18.73
C LEU A 493 -22.49 0.27 17.20
N GLY A 494 -22.55 1.47 16.62
CA GLY A 494 -22.66 1.67 15.18
C GLY A 494 -21.41 1.24 14.40
N MET A 495 -20.23 1.32 15.03
CA MET A 495 -18.95 0.88 14.43
C MET A 495 -18.69 -0.63 14.63
N LEU A 496 -19.41 -1.28 15.54
CA LEU A 496 -19.21 -2.69 15.87
C LEU A 496 -19.33 -3.64 14.66
N PRO A 497 -20.29 -3.47 13.71
CA PRO A 497 -20.36 -4.31 12.51
C PRO A 497 -19.13 -4.18 11.60
N LEU A 498 -18.46 -3.02 11.59
CA LEU A 498 -17.28 -2.77 10.75
C LEU A 498 -16.02 -3.50 11.24
N LEU A 499 -16.04 -4.07 12.45
CA LEU A 499 -14.95 -4.90 12.95
C LEU A 499 -14.76 -6.19 12.13
N GLN A 500 -15.79 -6.62 11.39
CA GLN A 500 -15.72 -7.79 10.52
C GLN A 500 -15.13 -7.47 9.13
N ASP A 501 -15.06 -6.18 8.76
CA ASP A 501 -14.54 -5.73 7.48
C ASP A 501 -13.06 -5.36 7.62
N ALA A 502 -12.18 -6.08 6.94
CA ALA A 502 -10.74 -5.84 6.99
C ALA A 502 -10.33 -4.46 6.49
N PHE A 503 -11.15 -3.81 5.65
CA PHE A 503 -10.86 -2.46 5.16
C PHE A 503 -11.11 -1.40 6.24
N PHE A 504 -12.17 -1.54 7.03
CA PHE A 504 -12.60 -0.55 8.01
C PHE A 504 -12.21 -0.85 9.45
N ILE A 505 -11.76 -2.08 9.77
CA ILE A 505 -11.44 -2.51 11.13
C ILE A 505 -10.52 -1.54 11.88
N ALA A 506 -9.40 -1.11 11.28
CA ALA A 506 -8.46 -0.20 11.93
C ALA A 506 -9.09 1.17 12.25
N MET A 507 -9.95 1.69 11.37
CA MET A 507 -10.71 2.92 11.58
C MET A 507 -11.76 2.75 12.68
N ALA A 508 -12.49 1.64 12.65
CA ALA A 508 -13.54 1.32 13.62
C ALA A 508 -12.95 1.15 15.03
N VAL A 509 -11.87 0.38 15.19
CA VAL A 509 -11.14 0.21 16.46
C VAL A 509 -10.64 1.56 16.98
N THR A 510 -10.05 2.38 16.10
CA THR A 510 -9.57 3.74 16.45
C THR A 510 -10.70 4.61 17.00
N ILE A 511 -11.86 4.63 16.33
CA ILE A 511 -13.02 5.43 16.77
C ILE A 511 -13.63 4.85 18.05
N MET A 512 -13.83 3.54 18.13
CA MET A 512 -14.47 2.89 19.28
C MET A 512 -13.66 3.12 20.56
N PHE A 513 -12.40 2.69 20.58
CA PHE A 513 -11.55 2.83 21.77
C PHE A 513 -11.17 4.27 22.04
N GLY A 514 -10.85 5.02 20.98
CA GLY A 514 -10.56 6.44 21.07
C GLY A 514 -11.72 7.20 21.73
N LEU A 515 -12.97 6.97 21.29
CA LEU A 515 -14.14 7.66 21.83
C LEU A 515 -14.52 7.16 23.22
N THR A 516 -14.44 5.86 23.50
CA THR A 516 -14.76 5.31 24.82
C THR A 516 -13.82 5.89 25.88
N PHE A 517 -12.50 5.85 25.66
CA PHE A 517 -11.54 6.42 26.60
C PHE A 517 -11.65 7.94 26.63
N ALA A 518 -11.71 8.61 25.47
CA ALA A 518 -11.86 10.06 25.41
C ALA A 518 -13.09 10.55 26.15
N THR A 519 -14.21 9.83 26.08
CA THR A 519 -15.45 10.22 26.76
C THR A 519 -15.30 10.20 28.28
N VAL A 520 -14.74 9.11 28.82
CA VAL A 520 -14.47 8.99 30.26
C VAL A 520 -13.49 10.07 30.72
N LEU A 521 -12.40 10.27 29.97
CA LEU A 521 -11.43 11.32 30.29
C LEU A 521 -12.04 12.72 30.16
N THR A 522 -12.85 13.01 29.13
CA THR A 522 -13.43 14.35 28.92
C THR A 522 -14.37 14.72 30.07
N LEU A 523 -15.20 13.78 30.53
CA LEU A 523 -16.12 14.00 31.65
C LEU A 523 -15.39 14.32 32.97
N LEU A 524 -14.16 13.84 33.17
CA LEU A 524 -13.36 14.10 34.38
C LEU A 524 -12.39 15.27 34.21
N VAL A 525 -11.69 15.31 33.08
CA VAL A 525 -10.60 16.23 32.81
C VAL A 525 -11.10 17.62 32.47
N VAL A 526 -12.18 17.77 31.69
CA VAL A 526 -12.71 19.11 31.36
C VAL A 526 -13.13 19.88 32.62
N PRO A 527 -13.96 19.31 33.53
CA PRO A 527 -14.28 19.98 34.80
C PRO A 527 -13.06 20.29 35.67
N THR A 528 -12.12 19.34 35.74
CA THR A 528 -10.90 19.50 36.54
C THR A 528 -10.02 20.64 36.00
N LEU A 529 -9.78 20.66 34.68
CA LEU A 529 -9.05 21.74 34.01
C LEU A 529 -9.80 23.07 34.16
N TYR A 530 -11.12 23.09 34.03
CA TYR A 530 -11.91 24.31 34.25
C TYR A 530 -11.68 24.88 35.65
N THR A 531 -11.75 24.06 36.69
CA THR A 531 -11.51 24.52 38.07
C THR A 531 -10.09 25.02 38.31
N ILE A 532 -9.09 24.47 37.59
CA ILE A 532 -7.70 24.94 37.62
C ILE A 532 -7.56 26.31 36.93
N PHE A 533 -8.02 26.42 35.69
CA PHE A 533 -7.88 27.63 34.86
C PHE A 533 -8.66 28.82 35.42
N TYR A 534 -9.81 28.58 36.07
CA TYR A 534 -10.61 29.60 36.73
C TYR A 534 -10.35 29.73 38.24
N ARG A 535 -9.37 29.00 38.78
CA ARG A 535 -8.95 29.03 40.20
C ARG A 535 -10.12 28.87 41.19
N ILE A 536 -11.04 27.96 40.88
CA ILE A 536 -12.21 27.70 41.73
C ILE A 536 -11.74 26.94 42.99
N PRO A 537 -12.12 27.38 44.21
CA PRO A 537 -11.82 26.67 45.44
C PRO A 537 -12.63 25.37 45.53
N SER A 538 -11.97 24.26 45.86
CA SER A 538 -12.62 22.98 46.13
C SER A 538 -13.17 22.98 47.57
N PRO A 539 -14.37 22.44 47.82
CA PRO A 539 -14.85 22.21 49.18
C PRO A 539 -13.91 21.22 49.88
N LYS A 540 -13.62 21.51 51.16
CA LYS A 540 -12.61 20.81 51.96
C LYS A 540 -12.89 19.31 52.10
#